data_AF-A0A895XUT7-F1
#
_entry.id   AF-A0A895XUT7-F1
#
_cell.length_a   1.000
_cell.length_b   1.000
_cell.length_c   1.000
_cell.angle_alpha   90.00
_cell.angle_beta   90.00
_cell.angle_gamma   90.00
#
_symmetry.space_group_name_H-M   'P 1'
#
loop_
_entity.id
_entity.type
_entity.pdbx_description
1 polymer ?
#
loop_
_entity_poly.entity_id
_entity_poly.type
_entity_poly.pdbx_seq_one_letter_code
_entity_poly.pdbx_strand_id
1 'polypeptide(L)'
;MPVIAQQHDSGQVLMLAWMDQEALRRTLATGQVTYWSRSRGEYWVKGATSGHVQRLKTAALDCDGDTLLLSVEQTGPACHTGTTSCFTGREIPVNREQERS
;
A
#
# COMPACT_ATOMS: atom_id res chain seq x y z
N MET A 1 -3.94 -0.55 -11.90
CA MET A 1 -3.76 -1.79 -11.13
C MET A 1 -3.83 -1.53 -9.64
N PRO A 2 -4.38 -2.48 -8.86
CA PRO A 2 -4.20 -2.52 -7.41
C PRO A 2 -2.71 -2.59 -7.04
N VAL A 3 -2.37 -1.97 -5.92
CA VAL A 3 -1.03 -1.99 -5.35
C VAL A 3 -1.12 -2.22 -3.85
N ILE A 4 -0.38 -3.21 -3.36
CA ILE A 4 -0.21 -3.50 -1.95
C ILE A 4 1.11 -2.87 -1.49
N ALA A 5 1.05 -2.03 -0.47
CA ALA A 5 2.25 -1.54 0.21
C ALA A 5 2.49 -2.37 1.48
N GLN A 6 3.66 -2.97 1.57
CA GLN A 6 4.09 -3.82 2.67
C GLN A 6 5.33 -3.23 3.31
N GLN A 7 5.38 -3.22 4.64
CA GLN A 7 6.56 -2.80 5.38
C GLN A 7 7.71 -3.78 5.11
N HIS A 8 8.87 -3.24 4.72
CA HIS A 8 9.98 -4.03 4.16
C HIS A 8 10.63 -5.04 5.12
N ASP A 9 10.63 -4.75 6.43
CA ASP A 9 11.33 -5.54 7.45
C ASP A 9 10.41 -6.54 8.16
N SER A 10 9.16 -6.14 8.44
CA SER A 10 8.19 -6.96 9.17
C SER A 10 7.24 -7.74 8.27
N GLY A 11 7.14 -7.39 6.99
CA GLY A 11 6.14 -7.95 6.09
C GLY A 11 4.70 -7.51 6.41
N GLN A 12 4.49 -6.55 7.32
CA GLN A 12 3.14 -6.06 7.62
C GLN A 12 2.54 -5.35 6.40
N VAL A 13 1.33 -5.74 5.99
CA VAL A 13 0.57 -5.00 4.99
C VAL A 13 0.11 -3.67 5.57
N LEU A 14 0.50 -2.57 4.93
CA LEU A 14 0.23 -1.21 5.39
C LEU A 14 -1.05 -0.66 4.78
N MET A 15 -1.22 -0.81 3.46
CA MET A 15 -2.37 -0.29 2.73
C MET A 15 -2.50 -0.90 1.35
N LEU A 16 -3.70 -0.74 0.77
CA LEU A 16 -3.98 -0.98 -0.63
C LEU A 16 -4.33 0.36 -1.31
N ALA A 17 -3.81 0.55 -2.52
CA ALA A 17 -4.10 1.71 -3.35
C ALA A 17 -4.08 1.34 -4.84
N TRP A 18 -4.02 2.34 -5.70
CA TRP A 18 -4.03 2.18 -7.14
C TRP A 18 -2.83 2.88 -7.76
N MET A 19 -2.28 2.28 -8.80
CA MET A 19 -1.29 2.91 -9.69
C MET A 19 -1.68 2.64 -11.13
N ASP A 20 -1.32 3.57 -12.01
CA ASP A 20 -1.15 3.33 -13.44
C ASP A 20 0.35 3.30 -13.78
N GLN A 21 0.66 3.26 -15.08
CA GLN A 21 2.04 3.22 -15.55
C GLN A 21 2.84 4.47 -15.14
N GLU A 22 2.21 5.64 -15.10
CA GLU A 22 2.88 6.90 -14.76
C GLU A 22 3.17 6.98 -13.25
N ALA A 23 2.23 6.57 -12.41
CA ALA A 23 2.42 6.46 -10.97
C ALA A 23 3.56 5.49 -10.61
N LEU A 24 3.61 4.33 -11.29
CA LEU A 24 4.72 3.38 -11.14
C LEU A 24 6.04 3.99 -11.61
N ARG A 25 6.07 4.60 -12.80
CA ARG A 25 7.27 5.24 -13.35
C ARG A 25 7.84 6.30 -12.41
N ARG A 26 6.99 7.17 -11.84
CA ARG A 26 7.40 8.18 -10.84
C ARG A 26 7.96 7.53 -9.58
N THR A 27 7.31 6.47 -9.11
CA THR A 27 7.74 5.71 -7.92
C THR A 27 9.13 5.12 -8.11
N LEU A 28 9.38 4.46 -9.25
CA LEU A 28 10.68 3.88 -9.58
C LEU A 28 11.77 4.94 -9.79
N ALA A 29 11.44 6.07 -10.42
CA ALA A 29 12.40 7.13 -10.69
C ALA A 29 12.83 7.91 -9.45
N THR A 30 11.91 8.10 -8.48
CA THR A 30 12.14 8.96 -7.32
C THR A 30 12.43 8.20 -6.03
N GLY A 31 12.09 6.91 -5.99
CA GLY A 31 12.06 6.12 -4.75
C GLY A 31 10.95 6.54 -3.77
N GLN A 32 10.12 7.54 -4.10
CA GLN A 32 8.99 7.97 -3.29
C GLN A 32 7.70 7.40 -3.87
N VAL A 33 6.92 6.70 -3.04
CA VAL A 33 5.72 6.02 -3.53
C VAL A 33 4.65 7.04 -3.95
N THR A 34 4.28 6.96 -5.22
CA THR A 34 3.28 7.81 -5.87
C THR A 34 2.08 6.95 -6.28
N TYR A 35 0.90 7.32 -5.81
CA TYR A 35 -0.35 6.62 -6.12
C TYR A 35 -1.25 7.43 -7.06
N TRP A 36 -2.19 6.76 -7.70
CA TRP A 36 -3.29 7.33 -8.47
C TRP A 36 -4.59 7.32 -7.66
N SER A 37 -5.20 8.48 -7.46
CA SER A 37 -6.51 8.58 -6.81
C SER A 37 -7.60 8.43 -7.86
N ARG A 38 -8.30 7.29 -7.88
CA ARG A 38 -9.39 7.05 -8.83
C ARG A 38 -10.58 8.01 -8.67
N SER A 39 -10.83 8.49 -7.45
CA SER A 39 -11.94 9.41 -7.17
C SER A 39 -11.61 10.85 -7.50
N ARG A 40 -10.34 11.25 -7.36
CA ARG A 40 -9.89 12.64 -7.62
C ARG A 40 -9.28 12.82 -9.01
N GLY A 41 -8.95 11.74 -9.71
CA GLY A 41 -8.32 11.81 -11.03
C GLY A 41 -6.94 12.48 -10.98
N GLU A 42 -6.18 12.26 -9.90
CA GLU A 42 -4.88 12.91 -9.69
C GLU A 42 -3.84 11.96 -9.08
N TYR A 43 -2.57 12.29 -9.31
CA TYR A 43 -1.44 11.65 -8.65
C TYR A 43 -1.18 12.27 -7.28
N TRP A 44 -0.77 11.45 -6.32
CA TRP A 44 -0.32 11.95 -5.02
C TRP A 44 0.85 11.13 -4.50
N VAL A 45 1.86 11.82 -3.97
CA VAL A 45 2.99 11.19 -3.30
C VAL A 45 2.60 10.92 -1.85
N LYS A 46 2.73 9.67 -1.39
CA LYS A 46 2.34 9.29 -0.03
C LYS A 46 3.14 10.10 0.98
N GLY A 47 2.42 10.81 1.85
CA GLY A 47 3.03 11.63 2.89
C GLY A 47 3.54 12.99 2.45
N ALA A 48 3.28 13.44 1.21
CA ALA A 48 3.70 14.77 0.74
C ALA A 48 3.23 15.91 1.66
N THR A 49 2.03 15.79 2.23
CA THR A 49 1.46 16.78 3.14
C THR A 49 1.74 16.47 4.61
N SER A 50 1.68 15.20 5.02
CA SER A 50 1.79 14.81 6.44
C SER A 50 3.21 14.49 6.90
N GLY A 51 4.17 14.36 5.99
CA GLY A 51 5.50 13.81 6.27
C GLY A 51 5.53 12.29 6.46
N HIS A 52 4.38 11.60 6.44
CA HIS A 52 4.31 10.14 6.62
C HIS A 52 4.59 9.39 5.32
N VAL A 53 5.83 9.48 4.86
CA VAL A 53 6.29 9.02 3.55
C VAL A 53 6.52 7.52 3.47
N GLN A 54 6.48 6.99 2.24
CA GLN A 54 6.90 5.63 1.92
C GLN A 54 8.08 5.69 0.95
N ARG A 55 9.21 5.15 1.37
CA ARG A 55 10.40 4.98 0.53
C ARG A 55 10.41 3.57 -0.06
N LEU A 56 10.45 3.46 -1.38
CA LEU A 56 10.49 2.19 -2.07
C LEU A 56 11.81 1.47 -1.77
N LYS A 57 11.73 0.18 -1.44
CA LYS A 57 12.89 -0.73 -1.34
C LYS A 57 12.91 -1.70 -2.51
N THR A 58 11.78 -2.38 -2.75
CA THR A 58 11.60 -3.26 -3.91
C THR A 58 10.17 -3.18 -4.43
N ALA A 59 9.98 -3.55 -5.70
CA ALA A 59 8.67 -3.70 -6.33
C ALA A 59 8.63 -5.05 -7.06
N ALA A 60 7.48 -5.71 -7.02
CA ALA A 60 7.23 -6.95 -7.75
C ALA A 60 5.84 -6.91 -8.39
N LEU A 61 5.70 -7.56 -9.53
CA LEU A 61 4.41 -7.94 -10.09
C LEU A 61 4.02 -9.32 -9.54
N ASP A 62 2.72 -9.59 -9.50
CA ASP A 62 2.22 -10.96 -9.34
C ASP A 62 2.35 -11.77 -10.64
N CYS A 63 1.81 -13.00 -10.66
CA CYS A 63 2.09 -13.98 -11.69
C CYS A 63 1.43 -13.68 -13.05
N ASP A 64 0.30 -12.97 -13.06
CA ASP A 64 -0.39 -12.51 -14.27
C ASP A 64 -0.21 -11.00 -14.53
N GLY A 65 0.45 -10.29 -13.61
CA GLY A 65 0.91 -8.92 -13.80
C GLY A 65 -0.18 -7.88 -13.62
N ASP A 66 -1.26 -8.21 -12.92
CA ASP A 66 -2.38 -7.31 -12.68
C ASP A 66 -2.29 -6.57 -11.34
N THR A 67 -1.37 -6.98 -10.46
CA THR A 67 -1.17 -6.39 -9.13
C THR A 67 0.32 -6.13 -8.85
N LEU A 68 0.60 -5.01 -8.17
CA LEU A 68 1.94 -4.72 -7.65
C LEU A 68 2.04 -4.98 -6.14
N LEU A 69 3.15 -5.57 -5.72
CA LEU A 69 3.62 -5.55 -4.34
C LEU A 69 4.80 -4.59 -4.20
N LEU A 70 4.64 -3.57 -3.36
CA LEU A 70 5.72 -2.67 -2.98
C LEU A 70 6.21 -3.01 -1.58
N SER A 71 7.49 -3.33 -1.46
CA SER A 71 8.20 -3.35 -0.19
C SER A 71 8.71 -1.95 0.11
N VAL A 72 8.23 -1.34 1.20
CA VAL A 72 8.49 0.06 1.53
C VAL A 72 9.03 0.21 2.93
N GLU A 73 9.85 1.25 3.12
CA GLU A 73 10.17 1.78 4.44
C GLU A 73 9.19 2.93 4.73
N GLN A 74 8.29 2.69 5.69
CA GLN A 74 7.30 3.66 6.15
C GLN A 74 7.88 4.58 7.23
N THR A 75 7.74 5.90 7.04
CA THR A 75 7.99 6.90 8.10
C THR A 75 6.66 7.35 8.69
N GLY A 76 6.51 7.32 10.01
CA GLY A 76 5.25 7.65 10.70
C GLY A 76 4.08 6.72 10.34
N PRO A 77 2.84 7.03 10.76
CA PRO A 77 1.67 6.21 10.46
C PRO A 77 1.36 6.11 8.95
N ALA A 78 1.12 4.90 8.45
CA ALA A 78 0.65 4.74 7.07
C ALA A 78 -0.80 5.25 6.92
N CYS A 79 -1.63 5.07 7.95
CA CYS A 79 -3.05 5.42 7.94
C CYS A 79 -3.30 6.83 8.50
N HIS A 80 -4.30 7.52 7.93
CA HIS A 80 -4.73 8.85 8.39
C HIS A 80 -5.38 8.83 9.78
N THR A 81 -5.73 7.65 10.31
CA THR A 81 -6.25 7.50 11.69
C THR A 81 -5.13 7.37 12.73
N GLY A 82 -3.86 7.50 12.34
CA GLY A 82 -2.71 7.41 13.24
C GLY A 82 -2.20 5.99 13.49
N THR A 83 -2.80 4.97 12.87
CA THR A 83 -2.35 3.57 12.98
C THR A 83 -1.25 3.25 11.97
N THR A 84 -0.38 2.29 12.32
CA THR A 84 0.70 1.82 11.45
C THR A 84 0.16 1.24 10.14
N SER A 85 -0.94 0.50 10.19
CA SER A 85 -1.62 -0.07 9.02
C SER A 85 -3.06 0.43 8.93
N CYS A 86 -3.58 0.51 7.70
CA CYS A 86 -5.00 0.74 7.44
C CYS A 86 -5.89 -0.39 7.95
N PHE A 87 -5.33 -1.58 8.19
CA PHE A 87 -6.07 -2.77 8.60
C PHE A 87 -6.11 -2.98 10.13
N THR A 88 -5.35 -2.20 10.90
CA THR A 88 -5.33 -2.31 12.36
C THR A 88 -6.72 -2.08 12.96
N GLY A 89 -7.22 -3.02 13.78
CA GLY A 89 -8.49 -2.91 14.50
C GLY A 89 -9.73 -3.04 13.60
N ARG A 90 -9.58 -3.66 12.43
CA ARG A 90 -10.64 -3.87 11.42
C ARG A 90 -10.75 -5.34 11.01
N GLU A 91 -10.32 -6.23 11.91
CA GLU A 91 -10.37 -7.67 11.71
C GLU A 91 -11.82 -8.14 11.60
N ILE A 92 -12.11 -8.92 10.56
CA ILE A 92 -13.40 -9.57 10.40
C ILE A 92 -13.28 -10.98 11.00
N PRO A 93 -14.09 -11.36 12.01
CA PRO A 93 -14.00 -12.67 12.62
C PRO A 93 -14.38 -13.76 11.61
N VAL A 94 -13.61 -14.85 11.59
CA VAL A 94 -13.95 -16.04 10.81
C VAL A 94 -14.96 -16.85 11.62
N ASN A 95 -16.20 -17.01 11.11
CA ASN A 95 -17.17 -17.89 11.75
C ASN A 95 -16.81 -19.35 11.46
N ARG A 96 -16.36 -20.09 12.48
CA ARG A 96 -15.95 -21.50 12.36
C ARG A 96 -17.08 -22.50 12.61
N GLU A 97 -18.32 -22.05 12.73
CA GLU A 97 -19.46 -22.91 13.10
C GLU A 97 -19.95 -23.87 11.99
N GLN A 98 -19.41 -23.78 10.76
CA GLN A 98 -19.80 -24.65 9.64
C GLN A 98 -18.84 -25.81 9.32
N GLU A 99 -17.73 -25.97 10.06
CA GLU A 99 -16.72 -27.02 9.80
C GLU A 99 -16.96 -28.31 10.63
N ARG A 100 -18.08 -28.42 11.37
CA ARG A 100 -18.43 -29.59 12.20
C ARG A 100 -19.83 -30.14 11.88
N SER A 101 -20.14 -30.40 10.61
CA SER A 101 -21.27 -31.23 10.18
C SER A 101 -20.83 -32.25 9.15
#